data_AF-V8QUZ8-F1
#
_entry.id   AF-V8QUZ8-F1
#
_cell.length_a   1.000
_cell.length_b   1.000
_cell.length_c   1.000
_cell.angle_alpha   90.00
_cell.angle_beta   90.00
_cell.angle_gamma   90.00
#
_symmetry.space_group_name_H-M   'P 1'
#
loop_
_entity.id
_entity.type
_entity.pdbx_description
1 polymer ?
#
loop_
_entity_poly.entity_id
_entity_poly.type
_entity_poly.pdbx_seq_one_letter_code
_entity_poly.pdbx_strand_id
1 'polypeptide(L)'
;MLEFIDRYADERFQNNKRLKVASIWIGTIANEQSLIDYIAADDPESGHFARDMGEDWFDHDFIAVEHQKAPEPLEQVVERLAQTLGCPDEMKQEILRRCQNGGIRQANTTVCLMQHVYRGNDAQDFHGMVFAGSYEYEEPAQQPVSKYDHLFAGVTTAAALPDLREYVTSGAFADESGLISDDIQYYGYKLRDAVQLPVAEFFDLPIVKQRLVLADSAQAVYEACRKAGLESINAFISAGTQAPTPLNIDEDKTVCGLHYVGTFKTQYPE
;
A
#
# COMPACT_ATOMS: atom_id res chain seq x y z
N MET A 1 22.44 -24.27 -10.97
CA MET A 1 23.18 -23.01 -10.72
C MET A 1 22.19 -21.89 -10.91
N LEU A 2 21.93 -21.16 -9.84
CA LEU A 2 20.93 -20.11 -9.77
C LEU A 2 21.62 -18.79 -10.07
N GLU A 3 20.88 -17.82 -10.59
CA GLU A 3 21.42 -16.49 -10.77
C GLU A 3 20.76 -15.57 -9.75
N PHE A 4 21.55 -15.14 -8.77
CA PHE A 4 21.16 -14.07 -7.86
C PHE A 4 21.24 -12.74 -8.59
N ILE A 5 20.17 -11.96 -8.51
CA ILE A 5 20.15 -10.59 -9.01
C ILE A 5 20.24 -9.70 -7.79
N ASP A 6 21.47 -9.31 -7.44
CA ASP A 6 21.68 -8.32 -6.38
C ASP A 6 21.07 -6.98 -6.82
N ARG A 7 19.88 -6.68 -6.31
CA ARG A 7 19.15 -5.45 -6.62
C ARG A 7 19.97 -4.20 -6.27
N TYR A 8 20.89 -4.30 -5.31
CA TYR A 8 21.76 -3.19 -4.91
C TYR A 8 23.00 -3.07 -5.78
N ALA A 9 23.43 -4.12 -6.49
CA ALA A 9 24.60 -4.09 -7.37
C ALA A 9 24.24 -4.00 -8.87
N ASP A 10 23.06 -4.47 -9.29
CA ASP A 10 22.61 -4.42 -10.68
C ASP A 10 22.09 -3.02 -11.03
N GLU A 11 22.81 -2.34 -11.93
CA GLU A 11 22.52 -0.98 -12.39
C GLU A 11 21.08 -0.82 -12.90
N ARG A 12 20.46 -1.86 -13.47
CA ARG A 12 19.06 -1.79 -13.94
C ARG A 12 18.10 -1.51 -12.80
N PHE A 13 18.31 -2.15 -11.65
CA PHE A 13 17.47 -2.00 -10.47
C PHE A 13 17.79 -0.73 -9.68
N GLN A 14 19.04 -0.29 -9.70
CA GLN A 14 19.43 1.01 -9.15
C GLN A 14 18.74 2.16 -9.90
N ASN A 15 18.71 2.07 -11.23
CA ASN A 15 18.14 3.09 -12.10
C ASN A 15 16.62 3.00 -12.26
N ASN A 16 16.01 1.85 -11.94
CA ASN A 16 14.57 1.64 -11.99
C ASN A 16 14.05 0.95 -10.72
N LYS A 17 13.60 1.75 -9.74
CA LYS A 17 13.05 1.24 -8.47
C LYS A 17 11.79 0.38 -8.62
N ARG A 18 11.09 0.50 -9.76
CA ARG A 18 9.88 -0.27 -10.10
C ARG A 18 10.21 -1.61 -10.74
N LEU A 19 11.46 -1.83 -11.18
CA LEU A 19 11.89 -3.14 -11.66
C LEU A 19 11.95 -4.11 -10.48
N LYS A 20 11.27 -5.25 -10.63
CA LYS A 20 11.18 -6.34 -9.66
C LYS A 20 11.55 -7.65 -10.36
N VAL A 21 12.04 -8.60 -9.57
CA VAL A 21 12.21 -10.00 -9.99
C VAL A 21 11.56 -10.87 -8.94
N ALA A 22 10.68 -11.76 -9.36
CA ALA A 22 9.97 -12.71 -8.50
C ALA A 22 10.12 -14.13 -9.04
N SER A 23 10.43 -15.08 -8.16
CA SER A 23 10.32 -16.51 -8.41
C SER A 23 9.14 -17.07 -7.62
N ILE A 24 8.26 -17.81 -8.29
CA ILE A 24 6.93 -18.15 -7.76
C ILE A 24 6.75 -19.67 -7.72
N TRP A 25 6.25 -20.17 -6.59
CA TRP A 25 5.75 -21.53 -6.41
C TRP A 25 4.27 -21.52 -6.04
N ILE A 26 3.50 -22.42 -6.64
CA ILE A 26 2.06 -22.55 -6.41
C ILE A 26 1.70 -24.02 -6.27
N GLY A 27 0.84 -24.35 -5.31
CA GLY A 27 0.33 -25.70 -5.19
C GLY A 27 -0.56 -25.94 -3.98
N THR A 28 -0.55 -27.17 -3.50
CA THR A 28 -1.39 -27.60 -2.38
C THR A 28 -0.55 -28.15 -1.24
N ILE A 29 -0.60 -27.48 -0.08
CA ILE A 29 0.00 -27.97 1.16
C ILE A 29 -1.10 -28.39 2.12
N ALA A 30 -0.84 -29.47 2.87
CA ALA A 30 -1.84 -30.09 3.75
C ALA A 30 -2.39 -29.14 4.82
N ASN A 31 -1.54 -28.28 5.38
CA ASN A 31 -1.90 -27.30 6.40
C ASN A 31 -0.83 -26.21 6.53
N GLU A 32 -1.20 -25.12 7.20
CA GLU A 32 -0.35 -23.95 7.39
C GLU A 32 0.93 -24.26 8.17
N GLN A 33 0.86 -25.12 9.19
CA GLN A 33 2.05 -25.51 9.97
C GLN A 33 3.07 -26.22 9.09
N SER A 34 2.64 -27.10 8.18
CA SER A 34 3.54 -27.75 7.22
C SER A 34 4.20 -26.76 6.27
N LEU A 35 3.51 -25.68 5.89
CA LEU A 35 4.13 -24.59 5.12
C LEU A 35 5.17 -23.85 5.95
N ILE A 36 4.81 -23.46 7.19
CA ILE A 36 5.72 -22.76 8.12
C ILE A 36 6.97 -23.60 8.34
N ASP A 37 6.83 -24.89 8.68
CA ASP A 37 7.94 -25.81 8.90
C ASP A 37 8.80 -25.99 7.63
N TYR A 38 8.17 -25.87 6.46
CA TYR A 38 8.87 -26.01 5.18
C TYR A 38 9.74 -24.79 4.87
N ILE A 39 9.23 -23.58 5.05
CA ILE A 39 9.94 -22.33 4.73
C ILE A 39 10.80 -21.81 5.89
N ALA A 40 10.51 -22.22 7.12
CA ALA A 40 11.30 -21.86 8.29
C ALA A 40 12.68 -22.51 8.22
N ALA A 41 13.69 -21.71 8.54
CA ALA A 41 15.06 -22.17 8.64
C ALA A 41 15.75 -21.31 9.69
N ASP A 42 16.34 -21.93 10.70
CA ASP A 42 17.24 -21.24 11.64
C ASP A 42 18.67 -21.14 11.06
N ASP A 43 19.00 -22.04 10.12
CA ASP A 43 20.24 -22.12 9.36
C ASP A 43 20.00 -22.83 8.00
N PRO A 44 20.89 -22.72 7.01
CA PRO A 44 20.72 -23.35 5.69
C PRO A 44 20.57 -24.87 5.73
N GLU A 45 21.18 -25.55 6.70
CA GLU A 45 21.17 -27.02 6.82
C GLU A 45 19.86 -27.52 7.45
N SER A 46 19.22 -26.71 8.30
CA SER A 46 17.93 -27.03 8.94
C SER A 46 16.71 -26.75 8.05
N GLY A 47 16.77 -25.75 7.18
CA GLY A 47 15.67 -25.36 6.29
C GLY A 47 15.27 -26.43 5.27
N HIS A 48 14.00 -26.85 5.26
CA HIS A 48 13.50 -27.81 4.26
C HIS A 48 13.48 -27.19 2.86
N PHE A 49 13.01 -25.95 2.76
CA PHE A 49 13.02 -25.18 1.51
C PHE A 49 14.45 -24.97 1.00
N ALA A 50 15.38 -24.54 1.85
CA ALA A 50 16.78 -24.34 1.48
C ALA A 50 17.44 -25.65 1.00
N ARG A 51 17.11 -26.81 1.58
CA ARG A 51 17.61 -28.10 1.09
C ARG A 51 17.08 -28.48 -0.29
N ASP A 52 15.80 -28.23 -0.56
CA ASP A 52 15.22 -28.54 -1.88
C ASP A 52 15.71 -27.60 -2.98
N MET A 53 16.08 -26.37 -2.60
CA MET A 53 16.38 -25.26 -3.50
C MET A 53 17.88 -24.98 -3.67
N GLY A 54 18.67 -25.31 -2.65
CA GLY A 54 20.09 -24.99 -2.47
C GLY A 54 20.33 -24.08 -1.25
N GLU A 55 21.43 -24.28 -0.51
CA GLU A 55 21.77 -23.51 0.69
C GLU A 55 21.83 -21.99 0.45
N ASP A 56 22.14 -21.57 -0.79
CA ASP A 56 22.13 -20.18 -1.24
C ASP A 56 20.74 -19.52 -1.18
N TRP A 57 19.66 -20.26 -0.87
CA TRP A 57 18.30 -19.75 -0.70
C TRP A 57 17.95 -19.35 0.74
N PHE A 58 18.85 -19.58 1.70
CA PHE A 58 18.66 -19.18 3.09
C PHE A 58 18.74 -17.64 3.24
N ASP A 59 17.94 -17.08 4.16
CA ASP A 59 17.92 -15.63 4.53
C ASP A 59 17.39 -14.64 3.47
N HIS A 60 16.68 -15.12 2.44
CA HIS A 60 16.05 -14.23 1.46
C HIS A 60 14.65 -13.77 1.85
N ASP A 61 14.37 -12.50 1.53
CA ASP A 61 13.07 -11.87 1.81
C ASP A 61 11.94 -12.54 1.01
N PHE A 62 11.14 -13.36 1.70
CA PHE A 62 9.84 -13.80 1.20
C PHE A 62 8.91 -12.59 1.13
N ILE A 63 8.38 -12.27 -0.06
CA ILE A 63 7.46 -11.14 -0.23
C ILE A 63 6.02 -11.54 0.02
N ALA A 64 5.65 -12.76 -0.38
CA ALA A 64 4.30 -13.27 -0.21
C ALA A 64 4.36 -14.76 0.06
N VAL A 65 3.91 -15.14 1.25
CA VAL A 65 3.60 -16.52 1.60
C VAL A 65 2.12 -16.51 1.97
N GLU A 66 1.29 -17.09 1.12
CA GLU A 66 -0.13 -17.19 1.36
C GLU A 66 -0.52 -18.66 1.50
N HIS A 67 -1.33 -18.97 2.51
CA HIS A 67 -1.94 -20.28 2.69
C HIS A 67 -3.44 -20.14 3.01
N GLN A 68 -4.25 -20.97 2.36
CA GLN A 68 -5.69 -21.09 2.60
C GLN A 68 -6.02 -22.48 3.16
N LYS A 69 -7.05 -22.58 4.01
CA LYS A 69 -7.45 -23.87 4.61
C LYS A 69 -7.94 -24.90 3.61
N ALA A 70 -8.46 -24.45 2.46
CA ALA A 70 -8.97 -25.32 1.41
C ALA A 70 -8.41 -24.87 0.04
N PRO A 71 -8.15 -25.81 -0.89
CA PRO A 71 -7.80 -25.48 -2.26
C PRO A 71 -8.92 -24.71 -2.96
N GLU A 72 -8.56 -23.62 -3.60
CA GLU A 72 -9.43 -22.76 -4.38
C GLU A 72 -9.11 -22.89 -5.88
N PRO A 73 -10.02 -22.47 -6.77
CA PRO A 73 -9.71 -22.39 -8.20
C PRO A 73 -8.43 -21.60 -8.46
N LEU A 74 -7.55 -22.15 -9.29
CA LEU A 74 -6.24 -21.57 -9.58
C LEU A 74 -6.33 -20.11 -10.04
N GLU A 75 -7.36 -19.75 -10.81
CA GLU A 75 -7.60 -18.39 -11.30
C GLU A 75 -7.73 -17.38 -10.14
N GLN A 76 -8.40 -17.75 -9.05
CA GLN A 76 -8.60 -16.87 -7.89
C GLN A 76 -7.30 -16.71 -7.09
N VAL A 77 -6.55 -17.80 -6.95
CA VAL A 77 -5.24 -17.80 -6.28
C VAL A 77 -4.25 -16.92 -7.03
N VAL A 78 -4.18 -17.06 -8.36
CA VAL A 78 -3.29 -16.28 -9.22
C VAL A 78 -3.71 -14.80 -9.28
N GLU A 79 -5.02 -14.51 -9.26
CA GLU A 79 -5.51 -13.13 -9.21
C GLU A 79 -5.09 -12.42 -7.91
N ARG A 80 -5.25 -13.06 -6.75
CA ARG A 80 -4.77 -12.48 -5.47
C ARG A 80 -3.26 -12.31 -5.46
N LEU A 81 -2.52 -13.31 -5.91
CA LEU A 81 -1.06 -13.23 -6.02
C LEU A 81 -0.64 -12.04 -6.90
N ALA A 82 -1.29 -11.84 -8.05
CA ALA A 82 -1.00 -10.72 -8.94
C ALA A 82 -1.29 -9.36 -8.27
N GLN A 83 -2.36 -9.28 -7.48
CA GLN A 83 -2.69 -8.08 -6.68
C GLN A 83 -1.63 -7.83 -5.58
N THR A 84 -1.24 -8.87 -4.83
CA THR A 84 -0.19 -8.78 -3.79
C THR A 84 1.16 -8.35 -4.37
N LEU A 85 1.51 -8.81 -5.57
CA LEU A 85 2.78 -8.49 -6.23
C LEU A 85 2.76 -7.20 -7.05
N GLY A 86 1.58 -6.60 -7.27
CA GLY A 86 1.40 -5.48 -8.18
C GLY A 86 1.93 -5.77 -9.58
N CYS A 87 1.78 -7.01 -10.09
CA CYS A 87 2.39 -7.39 -11.37
C CYS A 87 1.47 -7.11 -12.58
N PRO A 88 2.03 -6.94 -13.79
CA PRO A 88 1.25 -6.76 -15.02
C PRO A 88 0.32 -7.95 -15.34
N ASP A 89 -0.77 -7.68 -16.05
CA ASP A 89 -1.73 -8.72 -16.46
C ASP A 89 -1.08 -9.81 -17.34
N GLU A 90 -0.07 -9.47 -18.14
CA GLU A 90 0.65 -10.46 -18.96
C GLU A 90 1.35 -11.51 -18.10
N MET A 91 1.95 -11.09 -16.98
CA MET A 91 2.59 -11.99 -16.02
C MET A 91 1.55 -12.88 -15.34
N LYS A 92 0.40 -12.32 -14.96
CA LYS A 92 -0.73 -13.08 -14.41
C LYS A 92 -1.19 -14.19 -15.37
N GLN A 93 -1.39 -13.86 -16.64
CA GLN A 93 -1.79 -14.84 -17.67
C GLN A 93 -0.73 -15.92 -17.88
N GLU A 94 0.55 -15.56 -17.83
CA GLU A 94 1.64 -16.52 -18.00
C GLU A 94 1.75 -17.48 -16.81
N ILE A 95 1.63 -17.00 -15.57
CA ILE A 95 1.57 -17.83 -14.36
C ILE A 95 0.43 -18.84 -14.49
N LEU A 96 -0.78 -18.35 -14.81
CA LEU A 96 -1.97 -19.19 -14.97
C LEU A 96 -1.74 -20.28 -16.04
N ARG A 97 -1.23 -19.89 -17.21
CA ARG A 97 -0.93 -20.81 -18.31
C ARG A 97 0.06 -21.89 -17.91
N ARG A 98 1.14 -21.53 -17.19
CA ARG A 98 2.15 -22.50 -16.74
C ARG A 98 1.60 -23.48 -15.72
N CYS A 99 0.89 -23.00 -14.70
CA CYS A 99 0.26 -23.86 -13.71
C CYS A 99 -0.76 -24.81 -14.34
N GLN A 100 -1.59 -24.32 -15.27
CA GLN A 100 -2.57 -25.15 -15.99
C GLN A 100 -1.90 -26.22 -16.87
N ASN A 101 -0.78 -25.90 -17.52
CA ASN A 101 0.02 -26.86 -18.30
C ASN A 101 0.72 -27.90 -17.40
N GLY A 102 1.11 -27.50 -16.18
CA GLY A 102 1.60 -28.39 -15.13
C GLY A 102 0.52 -29.24 -14.47
N GLY A 103 -0.74 -29.12 -14.90
CA GLY A 103 -1.86 -29.91 -14.38
C GLY A 103 -2.47 -29.35 -13.08
N ILE A 104 -2.04 -28.18 -12.62
CA ILE A 104 -2.63 -27.52 -11.46
C ILE A 104 -3.97 -26.89 -11.88
N ARG A 105 -5.03 -27.28 -11.15
CA ARG A 105 -6.38 -26.72 -11.31
C ARG A 105 -6.86 -25.97 -10.07
N GLN A 106 -6.30 -26.33 -8.92
CA GLN A 106 -6.60 -25.74 -7.63
C GLN A 106 -5.32 -25.63 -6.83
N ALA A 107 -5.26 -24.63 -5.96
CA ALA A 107 -4.14 -24.40 -5.08
C ALA A 107 -4.66 -23.80 -3.76
N ASN A 108 -3.94 -24.03 -2.68
CA ASN A 108 -4.17 -23.31 -1.43
C ASN A 108 -2.93 -22.55 -0.96
N THR A 109 -1.79 -22.72 -1.62
CA THR A 109 -0.52 -22.12 -1.20
C THR A 109 0.16 -21.41 -2.36
N THR A 110 0.72 -20.24 -2.06
CA THR A 110 1.70 -19.56 -2.92
C THR A 110 2.93 -19.17 -2.10
N VAL A 111 4.11 -19.31 -2.69
CA VAL A 111 5.38 -18.83 -2.13
C VAL A 111 6.06 -17.98 -3.21
N CYS A 112 6.40 -16.75 -2.86
CA CYS A 112 7.10 -15.82 -3.73
C CYS A 112 8.38 -15.31 -3.08
N LEU A 113 9.49 -15.47 -3.78
CA LEU A 113 10.80 -14.96 -3.41
C LEU A 113 11.25 -13.92 -4.41
N MET A 114 11.82 -12.83 -3.91
CA MET A 114 12.24 -11.73 -4.77
C MET A 114 13.73 -11.62 -4.90
N GLN A 115 14.18 -11.01 -6.00
CA GLN A 115 15.60 -10.76 -6.32
C GLN A 115 16.39 -12.02 -6.74
N HIS A 116 15.75 -13.19 -6.82
CA HIS A 116 16.37 -14.44 -7.28
C HIS A 116 15.67 -15.01 -8.50
N VAL A 117 16.46 -15.53 -9.44
CA VAL A 117 15.96 -16.31 -10.57
C VAL A 117 16.23 -17.78 -10.31
N TYR A 118 15.16 -18.55 -10.13
CA TYR A 118 15.25 -20.01 -10.09
C TYR A 118 15.43 -20.57 -11.50
N ARG A 119 16.50 -21.35 -11.69
CA ARG A 119 16.84 -22.05 -12.95
C ARG A 119 16.99 -23.55 -12.74
N GLY A 120 16.44 -24.07 -11.64
CA GLY A 120 16.47 -25.50 -11.38
C GLY A 120 15.42 -26.23 -12.22
N ASN A 121 15.07 -27.44 -11.80
CA ASN A 121 14.13 -28.26 -12.56
C ASN A 121 12.68 -27.80 -12.32
N ASP A 122 12.02 -27.29 -13.36
CA ASP A 122 10.60 -26.87 -13.33
C ASP A 122 9.64 -28.02 -12.97
N ALA A 123 10.05 -29.28 -13.17
CA ALA A 123 9.25 -30.46 -12.86
C ALA A 123 9.48 -31.02 -11.44
N GLN A 124 10.33 -30.38 -10.63
CA GLN A 124 10.56 -30.79 -9.25
C GLN A 124 9.36 -30.41 -8.38
N ASP A 125 8.93 -31.35 -7.53
CA ASP A 125 7.92 -31.10 -6.50
C ASP A 125 8.59 -30.52 -5.25
N PHE A 126 8.05 -29.41 -4.75
CA PHE A 126 8.50 -28.67 -3.58
C PHE A 126 7.44 -28.81 -2.48
N HIS A 127 7.29 -30.02 -1.97
CA HIS A 127 6.33 -30.33 -0.90
C HIS A 127 4.87 -30.06 -1.30
N GLY A 128 4.48 -30.49 -2.50
CA GLY A 128 3.15 -30.24 -3.07
C GLY A 128 3.00 -28.89 -3.78
N MET A 129 4.10 -28.13 -3.92
CA MET A 129 4.17 -26.93 -4.75
C MET A 129 4.99 -27.18 -6.01
N VAL A 130 4.60 -26.55 -7.12
CA VAL A 130 5.40 -26.55 -8.35
C VAL A 130 5.90 -25.15 -8.63
N PHE A 131 7.02 -25.08 -9.34
CA PHE A 131 7.56 -23.82 -9.79
C PHE A 131 6.72 -23.25 -10.94
N ALA A 132 6.13 -22.09 -10.72
CA ALA A 132 5.32 -21.38 -11.70
C ALA A 132 6.16 -20.47 -12.61
N GLY A 133 7.41 -20.17 -12.26
CA GLY A 133 8.33 -19.39 -13.08
C GLY A 133 9.07 -18.28 -12.33
N SER A 134 10.11 -17.75 -12.97
CA SER A 134 10.78 -16.51 -12.58
C SER A 134 10.40 -15.40 -13.56
N TYR A 135 10.10 -14.23 -13.03
CA TYR A 135 9.57 -13.10 -13.77
C TYR A 135 10.33 -11.84 -13.39
N GLU A 136 10.90 -11.19 -14.40
CA GLU A 136 11.35 -9.80 -14.28
C GLU A 136 10.22 -8.92 -14.81
N TYR A 137 9.75 -7.98 -13.99
CA TYR A 137 8.65 -7.10 -14.35
C TYR A 137 8.87 -5.69 -13.79
N GLU A 138 8.36 -4.69 -14.50
CA GLU A 138 8.21 -3.36 -13.94
C GLU A 138 6.82 -3.27 -13.31
N GLU A 139 6.78 -3.08 -11.99
CA GLU A 139 5.55 -2.75 -11.28
C GLU A 139 4.86 -1.58 -12.01
N PRO A 140 3.61 -1.71 -12.49
CA PRO A 140 2.96 -0.68 -13.30
C PRO A 140 3.07 0.68 -12.65
N ALA A 141 3.17 1.73 -13.47
CA ALA A 141 3.20 3.08 -12.94
C ALA A 141 1.86 3.25 -12.24
N GLN A 142 1.88 3.34 -10.91
CA GLN A 142 0.69 3.70 -10.15
C GLN A 142 0.26 5.03 -10.73
N GLN A 143 -0.85 5.00 -11.48
CA GLN A 143 -1.44 6.25 -11.93
C GLN A 143 -1.82 6.96 -10.65
N PRO A 144 -1.38 8.22 -10.42
CA PRO A 144 -1.84 8.95 -9.26
C PRO A 144 -3.36 8.95 -9.36
N VAL A 145 -4.02 8.17 -8.50
CA VAL A 145 -5.47 8.17 -8.42
C VAL A 145 -5.78 9.55 -7.92
N SER A 146 -6.16 10.43 -8.84
CA SER A 146 -6.61 11.76 -8.49
C SER A 146 -7.89 11.56 -7.71
N LYS A 147 -7.78 11.61 -6.39
CA LYS A 147 -8.93 11.63 -5.48
C LYS A 147 -9.28 13.07 -5.20
N TYR A 148 -10.48 13.26 -4.69
CA TYR A 148 -10.89 14.53 -4.13
C TYR A 148 -10.86 14.40 -2.61
N ASP A 149 -10.53 15.48 -1.91
CA ASP A 149 -10.64 15.53 -0.47
C ASP A 149 -11.54 16.68 -0.03
N HIS A 150 -12.44 16.39 0.90
CA HIS A 150 -13.04 17.39 1.75
C HIS A 150 -11.98 17.89 2.75
N LEU A 151 -11.63 19.16 2.67
CA LEU A 151 -10.67 19.78 3.56
C LEU A 151 -11.39 20.59 4.64
N PHE A 152 -10.96 20.37 5.87
CA PHE A 152 -11.28 21.20 7.03
C PHE A 152 -9.97 21.82 7.53
N ALA A 153 -9.93 23.13 7.72
CA ALA A 153 -8.72 23.83 8.18
C ALA A 153 -9.08 24.93 9.17
N GLY A 154 -8.16 25.24 10.09
CA GLY A 154 -8.43 26.27 11.08
C GLY A 154 -7.48 26.26 12.26
N VAL A 155 -7.92 26.90 13.33
CA VAL A 155 -7.29 26.85 14.64
C VAL A 155 -8.08 25.86 15.48
N THR A 156 -7.56 24.65 15.64
CA THR A 156 -8.30 23.63 16.38
C THR A 156 -8.42 23.97 17.85
N THR A 157 -9.54 23.56 18.45
CA THR A 157 -9.77 23.61 19.90
C THR A 157 -9.23 22.36 20.63
N ALA A 158 -8.74 21.35 19.91
CA ALA A 158 -8.07 20.19 20.48
C ALA A 158 -6.74 20.59 21.15
N ALA A 159 -6.51 20.10 22.37
CA ALA A 159 -5.32 20.47 23.15
C ALA A 159 -4.04 19.76 22.65
N ALA A 160 -4.18 18.60 21.98
CA ALA A 160 -3.07 17.88 21.36
C ALA A 160 -3.51 17.01 20.15
N LEU A 161 -2.53 16.46 19.41
CA LEU A 161 -2.78 15.56 18.26
C LEU A 161 -3.49 14.24 18.64
N PRO A 162 -3.24 13.61 19.80
CA PRO A 162 -4.08 12.50 20.27
C PRO A 162 -5.56 12.89 20.36
N ASP A 163 -5.87 14.11 20.80
CA ASP A 163 -7.25 14.58 20.96
C ASP A 163 -7.92 14.85 19.61
N LEU A 164 -7.18 15.40 18.63
CA LEU A 164 -7.71 15.58 17.27
C LEU A 164 -7.98 14.22 16.60
N ARG A 165 -7.09 13.24 16.82
CA ARG A 165 -7.30 11.85 16.38
C ARG A 165 -8.51 11.24 17.08
N GLU A 166 -8.60 11.37 18.40
CA GLU A 166 -9.73 10.86 19.18
C GLU A 166 -11.05 11.47 18.72
N TYR A 167 -11.09 12.78 18.50
CA TYR A 167 -12.26 13.48 17.96
C TYR A 167 -12.71 12.93 16.61
N VAL A 168 -11.76 12.65 15.71
CA VAL A 168 -12.02 12.02 14.41
C VAL A 168 -12.54 10.59 14.55
N THR A 169 -11.99 9.82 15.49
CA THR A 169 -12.30 8.38 15.63
C THR A 169 -13.47 8.07 16.58
N SER A 170 -13.89 8.99 17.44
CA SER A 170 -14.89 8.78 18.50
C SER A 170 -16.34 8.97 18.02
N GLY A 171 -16.54 9.34 16.76
CA GLY A 171 -17.87 9.56 16.16
C GLY A 171 -18.35 11.02 16.19
N ALA A 172 -17.78 11.88 17.04
CA ALA A 172 -18.16 13.30 17.10
C ALA A 172 -17.95 14.02 15.75
N PHE A 173 -16.83 13.75 15.07
CA PHE A 173 -16.60 14.27 13.73
C PHE A 173 -17.66 13.79 12.71
N ALA A 174 -18.08 12.53 12.82
CA ALA A 174 -19.09 11.96 11.91
C ALA A 174 -20.48 12.55 12.12
N ASP A 175 -20.88 12.77 13.37
CA ASP A 175 -22.15 13.44 13.69
C ASP A 175 -22.18 14.88 13.20
N GLU A 176 -21.03 15.57 13.21
CA GLU A 176 -20.94 16.97 12.82
C GLU A 176 -20.78 17.20 11.31
N SER A 177 -20.07 16.32 10.61
CA SER A 177 -19.71 16.48 9.20
C SER A 177 -20.45 15.52 8.25
N GLY A 178 -21.01 14.43 8.78
CA GLY A 178 -21.55 13.32 8.00
C GLY A 178 -20.48 12.36 7.42
N LEU A 179 -19.20 12.59 7.70
CA LEU A 179 -18.07 11.77 7.23
C LEU A 179 -17.58 10.82 8.32
N ILE A 180 -17.33 9.56 7.98
CA ILE A 180 -16.88 8.56 8.96
C ILE A 180 -15.35 8.53 9.07
N SER A 181 -14.83 7.89 10.11
CA SER A 181 -13.38 7.77 10.34
C SER A 181 -12.64 7.14 9.15
N ASP A 182 -13.29 6.24 8.42
CA ASP A 182 -12.74 5.54 7.27
C ASP A 182 -12.58 6.45 6.04
N ASP A 183 -13.31 7.57 6.00
CA ASP A 183 -13.14 8.59 4.96
C ASP A 183 -11.87 9.41 5.20
N ILE A 184 -11.40 9.51 6.44
CA ILE A 184 -10.27 10.36 6.81
C ILE A 184 -8.96 9.80 6.29
N GLN A 185 -8.35 10.52 5.35
CA GLN A 185 -7.07 10.15 4.78
C GLN A 185 -5.93 10.68 5.64
N TYR A 186 -6.03 11.95 6.04
CA TYR A 186 -4.97 12.65 6.75
C TYR A 186 -5.51 13.72 7.68
N TYR A 187 -4.79 13.99 8.75
CA TYR A 187 -4.95 15.18 9.55
C TYR A 187 -3.55 15.63 9.95
N GLY A 188 -3.30 16.93 9.85
CA GLY A 188 -2.04 17.52 10.27
C GLY A 188 -2.28 18.50 11.39
N TYR A 189 -1.39 18.47 12.38
CA TYR A 189 -1.43 19.38 13.51
C TYR A 189 -0.01 19.71 13.96
N LYS A 190 0.26 20.99 14.23
CA LYS A 190 1.58 21.45 14.67
C LYS A 190 1.67 21.38 16.20
N LEU A 191 2.24 20.27 16.68
CA LEU A 191 2.19 19.82 18.08
C LEU A 191 3.05 20.57 19.10
N ARG A 192 3.99 21.44 18.72
CA ARG A 192 4.97 21.88 19.72
C ARG A 192 4.51 23.03 20.61
N ASP A 193 3.70 23.99 20.15
CA ASP A 193 3.38 25.19 20.94
C ASP A 193 2.04 25.88 20.60
N ALA A 194 1.08 25.18 19.97
CA ALA A 194 -0.15 25.79 19.40
C ALA A 194 0.12 26.94 18.39
N VAL A 195 1.34 27.01 17.85
CA VAL A 195 1.78 28.05 16.91
C VAL A 195 0.92 27.99 15.65
N GLN A 196 0.22 29.09 15.42
CA GLN A 196 -0.49 29.34 14.18
C GLN A 196 0.52 29.80 13.13
N LEU A 197 0.40 29.25 11.94
CA LEU A 197 1.18 29.67 10.77
C LEU A 197 0.26 30.33 9.77
N PRO A 198 0.73 31.32 8.98
CA PRO A 198 0.03 31.75 7.79
C PRO A 198 -0.39 30.54 6.94
N VAL A 199 -1.59 30.56 6.37
CA VAL A 199 -2.15 29.42 5.61
C VAL A 199 -1.16 28.89 4.56
N ALA A 200 -0.53 29.79 3.81
CA ALA A 200 0.47 29.43 2.80
C ALA A 200 1.67 28.69 3.41
N GLU A 201 2.22 29.19 4.52
CA GLU A 201 3.35 28.56 5.21
C GLU A 201 2.98 27.19 5.80
N PHE A 202 1.75 27.06 6.32
CA PHE A 202 1.29 25.81 6.89
C PHE A 202 1.21 24.69 5.85
N PHE A 203 0.58 24.95 4.70
CA PHE A 203 0.50 23.96 3.61
C PHE A 203 1.85 23.76 2.89
N ASP A 204 2.80 24.68 3.07
CA ASP A 204 4.17 24.52 2.54
C ASP A 204 5.05 23.58 3.38
N LEU A 205 4.63 23.26 4.61
CA LEU A 205 5.40 22.39 5.51
C LEU A 205 5.71 21.03 4.85
N PRO A 206 6.97 20.54 4.91
CA PRO A 206 7.36 19.29 4.26
C PRO A 206 6.47 18.10 4.65
N ILE A 207 6.09 17.99 5.93
CA ILE A 207 5.22 16.92 6.41
C ILE A 207 3.80 17.00 5.85
N VAL A 208 3.30 18.21 5.59
CA VAL A 208 1.97 18.42 4.98
C VAL A 208 2.06 18.12 3.48
N LYS A 209 3.06 18.68 2.78
CA LYS A 209 3.30 18.41 1.35
C LYS A 209 3.51 16.93 1.03
N GLN A 210 4.19 16.19 1.89
CA GLN A 210 4.43 14.75 1.68
C GLN A 210 3.17 13.91 1.87
N ARG A 211 2.20 14.38 2.66
CA ARG A 211 1.01 13.62 3.05
C ARG A 211 -0.24 14.06 2.29
N LEU A 212 -0.36 15.34 2.02
CA LEU A 212 -1.44 16.00 1.28
C LEU A 212 -0.83 16.71 0.07
N VAL A 213 -0.81 16.05 -1.09
CA VAL A 213 -0.30 16.68 -2.31
C VAL A 213 -1.45 17.37 -3.03
N LEU A 214 -1.58 18.67 -2.80
CA LEU A 214 -2.66 19.46 -3.40
C LEU A 214 -2.45 19.73 -4.90
N ALA A 215 -1.24 19.50 -5.44
CA ALA A 215 -0.89 19.75 -6.84
C ALA A 215 -1.45 21.12 -7.34
N ASP A 216 -2.24 21.11 -8.42
CA ASP A 216 -2.85 22.32 -9.00
C ASP A 216 -3.92 22.97 -8.09
N SER A 217 -4.38 22.28 -7.04
CA SER A 217 -5.40 22.79 -6.10
C SER A 217 -4.83 23.68 -5.00
N ALA A 218 -3.50 23.79 -4.84
CA ALA A 218 -2.90 24.50 -3.71
C ALA A 218 -3.37 25.97 -3.59
N GLN A 219 -3.44 26.68 -4.72
CA GLN A 219 -3.92 28.06 -4.76
C GLN A 219 -5.41 28.16 -4.40
N ALA A 220 -6.23 27.21 -4.86
CA ALA A 220 -7.66 27.18 -4.58
C ALA A 220 -7.93 26.94 -3.08
N VAL A 221 -7.15 26.07 -2.44
CA VAL A 221 -7.23 25.84 -0.98
C VAL A 221 -6.88 27.11 -0.21
N TYR A 222 -5.81 27.81 -0.62
CA TYR A 222 -5.42 29.08 0.00
C TYR A 222 -6.53 30.15 -0.10
N GLU A 223 -7.12 30.30 -1.29
CA GLU A 223 -8.20 31.26 -1.52
C GLU A 223 -9.46 30.92 -0.71
N ALA A 224 -9.79 29.63 -0.60
CA ALA A 224 -10.91 29.16 0.20
C ALA A 224 -10.71 29.43 1.70
N CYS A 225 -9.51 29.18 2.23
CA CYS A 225 -9.16 29.53 3.61
C CYS A 225 -9.33 31.03 3.85
N ARG A 226 -8.84 31.87 2.92
CA ARG A 226 -8.99 33.32 3.01
C ARG A 226 -10.46 33.76 2.97
N LYS A 227 -11.30 33.13 2.13
CA LYS A 227 -12.74 33.41 2.06
C LYS A 227 -13.44 33.05 3.39
N ALA A 228 -12.99 31.99 4.05
CA ALA A 228 -13.44 31.60 5.39
C ALA A 228 -12.86 32.47 6.53
N GLY A 229 -12.11 33.54 6.21
CA GLY A 229 -11.50 34.43 7.21
C GLY A 229 -10.28 33.84 7.92
N LEU A 230 -9.70 32.76 7.39
CA LEU A 230 -8.51 32.12 7.96
C LEU A 230 -7.24 32.77 7.41
N GLU A 231 -6.61 33.62 8.23
CA GLU A 231 -5.28 34.17 7.94
C GLU A 231 -4.16 33.22 8.39
N SER A 232 -4.39 32.53 9.51
CA SER A 232 -3.47 31.57 10.10
C SER A 232 -4.20 30.34 10.62
N ILE A 233 -3.53 29.18 10.52
CA ILE A 233 -4.05 27.87 10.93
C ILE A 233 -3.00 27.10 11.71
N ASN A 234 -3.43 26.16 12.54
CA ASN A 234 -2.54 25.22 13.24
C ASN A 234 -2.88 23.76 12.95
N ALA A 235 -3.96 23.51 12.21
CA ALA A 235 -4.53 22.18 12.02
C ALA A 235 -5.34 22.07 10.72
N PHE A 236 -5.43 20.85 10.20
CA PHE A 236 -6.36 20.47 9.15
C PHE A 236 -6.79 19.00 9.27
N ILE A 237 -7.94 18.67 8.69
CA ILE A 237 -8.43 17.32 8.42
C ILE A 237 -8.72 17.22 6.92
N SER A 238 -8.31 16.10 6.32
CA SER A 238 -8.57 15.73 4.93
C SER A 238 -9.34 14.42 4.88
N ALA A 239 -10.52 14.44 4.28
CA ALA A 239 -11.38 13.28 4.11
C ALA A 239 -11.60 12.98 2.62
N GLY A 240 -11.23 11.78 2.21
CA GLY A 240 -11.22 11.34 0.82
C GLY A 240 -12.63 11.09 0.28
N THR A 241 -12.81 11.44 -0.99
CA THR A 241 -14.05 11.24 -1.73
C THR A 241 -13.75 11.00 -3.21
N GLN A 242 -14.68 10.31 -3.88
CA GLN A 242 -14.58 10.00 -5.30
C GLN A 242 -15.09 11.13 -6.19
N ALA A 243 -15.85 12.08 -5.62
CA ALA A 243 -16.52 13.13 -6.37
C ALA A 243 -16.11 14.53 -5.90
N PRO A 244 -16.07 15.53 -6.81
CA PRO A 244 -15.79 16.92 -6.45
C PRO A 244 -16.95 17.62 -5.72
N THR A 245 -18.01 16.90 -5.36
CA THR A 245 -19.22 17.45 -4.76
C THR A 245 -18.88 18.05 -3.38
N PRO A 246 -19.22 19.32 -3.11
CA PRO A 246 -19.06 19.89 -1.77
C PRO A 246 -20.02 19.26 -0.75
N LEU A 247 -19.64 19.26 0.53
CA LEU A 247 -20.56 18.90 1.61
C LEU A 247 -21.60 20.00 1.81
N ASN A 248 -22.81 19.59 2.20
CA ASN A 248 -23.85 20.52 2.64
C ASN A 248 -23.65 20.83 4.14
N ILE A 249 -22.60 21.59 4.44
CA ILE A 249 -22.26 22.06 5.79
C ILE A 249 -22.47 23.59 5.81
N ASP A 250 -23.01 24.09 6.91
CA ASP A 250 -23.13 25.52 7.17
C ASP A 250 -21.73 26.19 7.16
N GLU A 251 -21.54 27.22 6.33
CA GLU A 251 -20.23 27.89 6.13
C GLU A 251 -19.68 28.50 7.44
N ASP A 252 -20.57 28.84 8.38
CA ASP A 252 -20.20 29.39 9.69
C ASP A 252 -19.93 28.30 10.74
N LYS A 253 -20.24 27.03 10.46
CA LYS A 253 -20.05 25.93 11.40
C LYS A 253 -18.58 25.52 11.43
N THR A 254 -18.02 25.48 12.64
CA THR A 254 -16.71 24.89 12.90
C THR A 254 -16.83 23.49 13.49
N VAL A 255 -15.94 22.59 13.10
CA VAL A 255 -15.83 21.21 13.55
C VAL A 255 -14.49 21.08 14.28
N CYS A 256 -14.51 21.01 15.62
CA CYS A 256 -13.32 21.14 16.48
C CYS A 256 -12.45 22.38 16.18
N GLY A 257 -13.09 23.53 15.90
CA GLY A 257 -12.40 24.77 15.52
C GLY A 257 -11.89 24.82 14.08
N LEU A 258 -12.22 23.83 13.26
CA LEU A 258 -11.87 23.78 11.83
C LEU A 258 -13.07 24.16 10.96
N HIS A 259 -12.84 25.02 9.98
CA HIS A 259 -13.85 25.35 8.97
C HIS A 259 -13.77 24.36 7.82
N TYR A 260 -14.93 23.97 7.29
CA TYR A 260 -14.96 23.29 5.99
C TYR A 260 -14.56 24.28 4.90
N VAL A 261 -13.45 24.02 4.21
CA VAL A 261 -12.92 24.92 3.17
C VAL A 261 -13.29 24.48 1.75
N GLY A 262 -13.81 23.26 1.59
CA GLY A 262 -14.30 22.77 0.30
C GLY A 262 -13.75 21.40 -0.09
N THR A 263 -13.98 21.02 -1.34
CA THR A 263 -13.51 19.76 -1.92
C THR A 263 -12.45 20.05 -2.98
N PHE A 264 -11.28 19.42 -2.85
CA PHE A 264 -10.11 19.74 -3.69
C PHE A 264 -9.49 18.48 -4.27
N LYS A 265 -8.95 18.58 -5.48
CA LYS A 265 -8.23 17.46 -6.09
C LYS A 265 -6.90 17.28 -5.37
N THR A 266 -6.61 16.07 -4.93
CA THR A 266 -5.36 15.71 -4.28
C THR A 266 -4.70 14.52 -4.98
N GLN A 267 -3.39 14.46 -4.82
CA GLN A 267 -2.58 13.34 -5.24
C GLN A 267 -2.04 12.70 -3.97
N TYR A 268 -2.10 11.38 -3.92
CA TYR A 268 -1.49 10.64 -2.83
C TYR A 268 -0.26 9.93 -3.38
N PRO A 269 0.91 10.11 -2.76
CA PRO A 269 2.00 9.18 -3.00
C PRO A 269 1.56 7.85 -2.38
N GLU A 270 1.30 6.86 -3.23
CA GLU A 270 1.22 5.46 -2.81
C GLU A 270 2.62 4.93 -2.46
#